data_AF-A2C692-F1
#
_entry.id   AF-A2C692-F1
#
_cell.length_a   1.000
_cell.length_b   1.000
_cell.length_c   1.000
_cell.angle_alpha   90.00
_cell.angle_beta   90.00
_cell.angle_gamma   90.00
#
_symmetry.space_group_name_H-M   'P 1'
#
loop_
_entity.id
_entity.type
_entity.pdbx_description
1 polymer ?
#
loop_
_entity_poly.entity_id
_entity_poly.type
_entity_poly.pdbx_seq_one_letter_code
_entity_poly.pdbx_strand_id
1 'polypeptide(L)' 'MTSVPTQRAEDLHISNSTSDVNHEHEQTWDAVETYFECITTCSLDDGECITRCVEQLRDTDD' A
#
# COMPACT_ATOMS: atom_id res chain seq x y z
N MET A 1 41.13 -21.82 -17.67
CA MET A 1 39.69 -22.02 -17.96
C MET A 1 38.95 -21.42 -16.78
N THR A 2 38.58 -20.15 -16.89
CA THR A 2 38.08 -19.33 -15.78
C THR A 2 36.55 -19.47 -15.72
N SER A 3 36.02 -20.08 -14.66
CA SER A 3 34.59 -20.07 -14.41
C SER A 3 34.27 -18.88 -13.49
N VAL A 4 33.81 -17.79 -14.12
CA VAL A 4 33.25 -16.61 -13.46
C VAL A 4 31.79 -16.94 -13.11
N PRO A 5 31.33 -16.75 -11.86
CA PRO A 5 29.91 -16.81 -11.57
C PRO A 5 29.19 -15.58 -12.14
N THR A 6 28.17 -15.88 -12.95
CA THR A 6 27.16 -14.99 -13.51
C THR A 6 26.67 -13.92 -12.53
N GLN A 7 26.61 -12.68 -13.02
CA GLN A 7 26.14 -11.50 -12.33
C GLN A 7 24.59 -11.41 -12.26
N ARG A 8 24.11 -10.77 -11.17
CA ARG A 8 22.97 -9.82 -11.08
C ARG A 8 21.54 -10.31 -10.83
N ALA A 9 21.07 -10.06 -9.60
CA ALA A 9 20.17 -8.95 -9.27
C ALA A 9 20.66 -8.41 -7.90
N GLU A 10 21.34 -7.27 -7.81
CA GLU A 10 20.73 -5.94 -7.80
C GLU A 10 19.50 -5.88 -6.91
N ASP A 11 19.73 -5.93 -5.61
CA ASP A 11 18.97 -5.12 -4.65
C ASP A 11 19.14 -3.64 -5.06
N LEU A 12 18.39 -3.26 -6.09
CA LEU A 12 18.18 -1.90 -6.51
C LEU A 12 17.19 -1.32 -5.50
N HIS A 13 17.69 -0.93 -4.33
CA HIS A 13 17.11 0.21 -3.63
C HIS A 13 17.25 1.40 -4.57
N ILE A 14 16.25 1.56 -5.43
CA ILE A 14 16.10 2.68 -6.32
C ILE A 14 15.97 3.90 -5.42
N SER A 15 17.12 4.51 -5.13
CA SER A 15 17.20 5.91 -4.71
C SER A 15 16.87 6.75 -5.94
N ASN A 16 15.60 6.70 -6.38
CA ASN A 16 15.08 7.70 -7.28
C ASN A 16 14.61 8.87 -6.41
N SER A 17 15.40 9.93 -6.42
CA SER A 17 14.99 11.24 -5.90
C SER A 17 13.89 11.81 -6.80
N THR A 18 12.67 11.31 -6.61
CA THR A 18 11.39 11.95 -6.95
C THR A 18 10.42 11.64 -5.81
N SER A 19 10.70 12.18 -4.63
CA SER A 19 9.99 11.87 -3.38
C SER A 19 8.63 12.57 -3.22
N ASP A 20 8.00 13.03 -4.30
CA ASP A 20 6.70 13.73 -4.23
C ASP A 20 5.60 13.12 -5.12
N VAL A 21 5.89 12.07 -5.91
CA VAL A 21 4.89 11.42 -6.79
C VAL A 21 4.63 9.95 -6.40
N ASN A 22 5.47 9.36 -5.55
CA ASN A 22 5.31 7.97 -5.09
C ASN A 22 4.58 7.88 -3.74
N HIS A 23 4.81 8.83 -2.84
CA HIS A 23 4.12 8.85 -1.53
C HIS A 23 2.60 8.96 -1.67
N GLU A 24 2.08 9.66 -2.68
CA GLU A 24 0.63 9.78 -2.90
C GLU A 24 0.02 8.43 -3.30
N HIS A 25 0.71 7.66 -4.17
CA HIS A 25 0.23 6.34 -4.56
C HIS A 25 0.32 5.33 -3.43
N GLU A 26 1.37 5.39 -2.61
CA GLU A 26 1.51 4.55 -1.42
C GLU A 26 0.38 4.84 -0.41
N GLN A 27 0.04 6.11 -0.18
CA GLN A 27 -1.09 6.48 0.70
C GLN A 27 -2.44 6.04 0.13
N THR A 28 -2.67 6.16 -1.18
CA THR A 28 -3.92 5.66 -1.79
C THR A 28 -4.04 4.13 -1.75
N TRP A 29 -2.92 3.41 -1.82
CA TRP A 29 -2.92 1.95 -1.71
C TRP A 29 -3.13 1.47 -0.27
N ASP A 30 -2.53 2.15 0.70
CA ASP A 30 -2.66 1.82 2.12
C ASP A 30 -4.10 2.06 2.63
N ALA A 31 -4.75 3.12 2.13
CA ALA A 31 -6.15 3.38 2.39
C ALA A 31 -7.09 2.27 1.86
N VAL A 32 -6.79 1.75 0.66
CA VAL A 32 -7.56 0.65 0.05
C VAL A 32 -7.31 -0.66 0.80
N GLU A 33 -6.07 -0.96 1.17
CA GLU A 33 -5.72 -2.15 1.94
C GLU A 33 -6.44 -2.17 3.30
N THR A 34 -6.40 -1.05 4.02
CA THR A 34 -7.10 -0.86 5.31
C THR A 34 -8.62 -0.98 5.15
N TYR A 35 -9.20 -0.44 4.07
CA TYR A 35 -10.63 -0.61 3.75
C TYR A 35 -11.00 -2.08 3.60
N PHE A 36 -10.21 -2.83 2.82
CA PHE A 36 -10.46 -4.25 2.58
C PHE A 36 -10.29 -5.09 3.84
N GLU A 37 -9.28 -4.81 4.67
CA GLU A 37 -9.10 -5.48 5.96
C GLU A 37 -10.31 -5.22 6.89
N CYS A 38 -10.76 -3.97 7.00
CA CYS A 38 -11.91 -3.58 7.81
C CYS A 38 -13.22 -4.22 7.30
N ILE A 39 -13.45 -4.25 5.99
CA ILE A 39 -14.63 -4.92 5.44
C ILE A 39 -14.59 -6.43 5.64
N THR A 40 -13.42 -7.07 5.54
CA THR A 40 -13.32 -8.52 5.75
C THR A 40 -13.57 -8.95 7.20
N THR A 41 -13.40 -8.02 8.15
CA THR A 41 -13.77 -8.21 9.55
C THR A 41 -15.22 -7.82 9.84
N CYS A 42 -15.80 -6.90 9.06
CA CYS A 42 -17.23 -6.63 9.00
C CYS A 42 -18.00 -7.68 8.16
N SER A 43 -19.32 -7.77 8.33
CA SER A 43 -20.16 -8.40 7.30
C SER A 43 -20.45 -7.36 6.21
N LEU A 44 -20.36 -7.73 4.93
CA LEU A 44 -20.66 -6.81 3.82
C LEU A 44 -22.10 -6.26 3.84
N ASP A 45 -23.01 -6.97 4.54
CA ASP A 45 -24.40 -6.55 4.78
C ASP A 45 -24.55 -5.55 5.95
N ASP A 46 -23.52 -5.40 6.79
CA ASP A 46 -23.53 -4.44 7.90
C ASP A 46 -23.03 -3.07 7.42
N GLY A 47 -23.96 -2.32 6.83
CA GLY A 47 -23.69 -0.97 6.30
C GLY A 47 -23.21 0.03 7.37
N GLU A 48 -23.52 -0.17 8.65
CA GLU A 48 -22.99 0.67 9.73
C GLU A 48 -21.49 0.41 9.94
N CYS A 49 -21.10 -0.86 9.93
CA CYS A 49 -19.69 -1.29 10.02
C CYS A 49 -18.87 -0.73 8.84
N ILE A 50 -19.37 -0.86 7.60
CA ILE A 50 -18.70 -0.31 6.41
C ILE A 50 -18.58 1.22 6.48
N THR A 51 -19.62 1.92 6.94
CA THR A 51 -19.61 3.38 7.04
C THR A 51 -18.48 3.85 7.96
N ARG A 52 -18.28 3.19 9.10
CA ARG A 52 -17.16 3.49 10.01
C ARG A 52 -15.79 3.19 9.39
N CYS A 53 -15.68 2.14 8.58
CA CYS A 53 -14.42 1.86 7.87
C CYS A 53 -14.04 3.01 6.93
N VAL A 54 -15.02 3.57 6.20
CA VAL A 54 -14.77 4.70 5.29
C VAL A 54 -14.50 6.01 6.04
N GLU A 55 -15.20 6.28 7.15
CA GLU A 55 -14.95 7.46 7.98
C GLU A 55 -13.54 7.48 8.55
N GLN A 56 -13.03 6.33 9.02
CA GLN A 56 -11.65 6.21 9.51
C GLN A 56 -10.60 6.54 8.45
N LEU A 57 -10.84 6.13 7.20
CA LEU A 57 -9.95 6.43 6.09
C LEU A 57 -9.97 7.92 5.72
N ARG A 58 -11.15 8.54 5.75
CA ARG A 58 -11.29 9.98 5.48
C ARG A 58 -10.55 10.82 6.53
N ASP A 59 -10.62 10.43 7.80
CA ASP A 59 -9.98 11.18 8.89
C ASP A 59 -8.45 10.96 8.95
N THR A 60 -7.90 10.05 8.14
CA THR A 60 -6.44 9.81 8.01
C THR A 60 -5.80 10.70 6.92
N ASP A 61 -6.61 11.31 6.05
CA ASP A 61 -6.19 12.15 4.92
C ASP A 61 -6.21 13.68 5.21
N ASP A 62 -6.60 14.13 6.43
CA ASP A 62 -6.69 15.55 6.84
C ASP A 62 -5.63 15.97 7.88
#